data_AF-A0A502MA03-F1
#
_entry.id   AF-A0A502MA03-F1
#
_cell.length_a   1.000
_cell.length_b   1.000
_cell.length_c   1.000
_cell.angle_alpha   90.00
_cell.angle_beta   90.00
_cell.angle_gamma   90.00
#
_symmetry.space_group_name_H-M   'P 1'
#
loop_
_entity.id
_entity.type
_entity.pdbx_description
1 polymer ?
#
loop_
_entity_poly.entity_id
_entity_poly.type
_entity_poly.pdbx_seq_one_letter_code
_entity_poly.pdbx_strand_id
1 'polypeptide(L)'
;MSGAVSRIAATGLLDRFYERYPPDDRVRHQRPVSRSWEGEADVALRSGEPVDERLVGRKICDSVWAIYASSTYVQEHGPMSIADLAKHAMIGFDGIMQNHRVARWLRVAVPSARDVNRNTSMLETLPAVNAGIGVAATACTAQNYDAI
;
A
#
# COMPACT_ATOMS: atom_id res chain seq x y z
N MET A 1 5.50 0.87 -11.56
CA MET A 1 5.72 1.93 -10.54
C MET A 1 4.68 1.76 -9.45
N SER A 2 5.09 1.78 -8.17
CA SER A 2 4.15 1.75 -7.04
C SER A 2 3.26 3.00 -7.02
N GLY A 3 1.94 2.82 -6.85
CA GLY A 3 0.92 3.86 -7.00
C GLY A 3 1.10 5.09 -6.10
N ALA A 4 1.74 4.94 -4.93
CA ALA A 4 2.00 6.06 -4.03
C ALA A 4 3.02 7.05 -4.58
N VAL A 5 4.07 6.59 -5.28
CA VAL A 5 5.07 7.50 -5.87
C VAL A 5 4.57 8.10 -7.17
N SER A 6 3.79 7.35 -7.95
CA SER A 6 3.13 7.91 -9.15
C SER A 6 2.22 9.09 -8.80
N ARG A 7 1.56 9.09 -7.63
CA ARG A 7 0.78 10.25 -7.19
C ARG A 7 1.60 11.41 -6.65
N ILE A 8 2.67 11.17 -5.91
CA ILE A 8 3.59 12.24 -5.49
C ILE A 8 4.20 12.92 -6.73
N ALA A 9 4.62 12.14 -7.73
CA ALA A 9 5.06 12.68 -9.02
C ALA A 9 3.92 13.47 -9.72
N ALA A 10 2.70 12.92 -9.75
CA ALA A 10 1.55 13.59 -10.37
C ALA A 10 1.08 14.87 -9.65
N THR A 11 1.51 15.12 -8.40
CA THR A 11 1.22 16.40 -7.72
C THR A 11 2.04 17.57 -8.25
N GLY A 12 3.02 17.33 -9.14
CA GLY A 12 3.98 18.33 -9.60
C GLY A 12 4.98 18.74 -8.52
N LEU A 13 5.01 18.05 -7.38
CA LEU A 13 5.92 18.37 -6.27
C LEU A 13 7.39 18.09 -6.64
N LEU A 14 7.63 17.03 -7.42
CA LEU A 14 8.96 16.77 -7.98
C LEU A 14 9.32 17.81 -9.04
N ASP A 15 8.37 18.21 -9.89
CA ASP A 15 8.60 19.23 -10.92
C ASP A 15 8.98 20.58 -10.29
N ARG A 16 8.21 21.02 -9.29
CA ARG A 16 8.51 22.24 -8.50
C ARG A 16 9.83 22.15 -7.73
N PHE A 17 10.20 20.95 -7.28
CA PHE A 17 11.48 20.72 -6.62
C PHE A 17 12.62 20.89 -7.63
N TYR A 18 12.53 20.26 -8.81
CA TYR A 18 13.53 20.39 -9.87
C TYR A 18 13.60 21.80 -10.48
N GLU A 19 12.49 22.54 -10.54
CA GLU A 19 12.48 23.96 -10.94
C GLU A 19 13.25 24.83 -9.96
N ARG A 20 13.20 24.51 -8.66
CA ARG A 20 13.85 25.28 -7.59
C ARG A 20 15.29 24.84 -7.34
N TYR A 21 15.61 23.57 -7.61
CA TYR A 21 16.90 22.94 -7.36
C TYR A 21 17.35 22.17 -8.61
N PRO A 22 18.26 22.73 -9.43
CA PRO A 22 18.73 22.11 -10.68
C PRO A 22 19.34 20.70 -10.50
N PRO A 23 19.36 19.88 -11.56
CA PRO A 23 19.27 18.40 -11.51
C PRO A 23 20.53 17.62 -11.10
N ASP A 24 21.40 18.17 -10.26
CA ASP A 24 22.53 17.40 -9.69
C ASP A 24 22.08 16.44 -8.57
N ASP A 25 20.91 16.69 -7.95
CA ASP A 25 20.33 15.87 -6.87
C ASP A 25 19.37 14.79 -7.41
N ARG A 26 19.84 13.53 -7.44
CA ARG A 26 19.12 12.41 -8.08
C ARG A 26 18.13 11.74 -7.10
N VAL A 27 16.83 11.95 -7.30
CA VAL A 27 15.78 11.15 -6.64
C VAL A 27 15.85 9.70 -7.13
N ARG A 28 16.12 8.74 -6.23
CA ARG A 28 16.14 7.29 -6.53
C ARG A 28 14.94 6.57 -5.92
N HIS A 29 14.29 5.71 -6.71
CA HIS A 29 13.02 5.07 -6.36
C HIS A 29 13.19 3.69 -5.70
N GLN A 30 12.32 3.44 -4.71
CA GLN A 30 11.98 2.17 -4.05
C GLN A 30 13.09 1.13 -3.92
N ARG A 31 13.90 1.27 -2.88
CA ARG A 31 14.46 0.12 -2.15
C ARG A 31 14.23 0.32 -0.65
N PRO A 32 14.00 -0.74 0.13
CA PRO A 32 14.07 -0.62 1.58
C PRO A 32 15.46 -0.07 1.94
N VAL A 33 15.51 1.04 2.67
CA VAL A 33 16.76 1.61 3.17
C VAL A 33 17.32 0.60 4.17
N SER A 34 18.27 -0.21 3.72
CA SER A 34 19.05 -1.11 4.55
C SER A 34 20.26 -0.37 5.13
N ARG A 35 20.86 -0.96 6.16
CA ARG A 35 22.09 -0.47 6.82
C ARG A 35 23.27 -0.19 5.86
N SER A 36 23.18 -0.64 4.60
CA SER A 36 24.14 -0.42 3.52
C SER A 36 24.01 0.93 2.78
N TRP A 37 23.08 1.82 3.16
CA TRP A 37 22.79 3.10 2.48
C TRP A 37 23.40 4.33 3.16
N GLU A 38 24.34 4.17 4.09
CA GLU A 38 25.09 5.31 4.62
C GLU A 38 25.72 6.11 3.47
N GLY A 39 25.24 7.35 3.27
CA GLY A 39 25.70 8.24 2.21
C GLY A 39 25.02 8.08 0.84
N GLU A 40 24.04 7.18 0.66
CA GLU A 40 23.36 6.98 -0.64
C GLU A 40 22.08 7.82 -0.81
N ALA A 41 21.50 8.34 0.27
CA ALA A 41 20.33 9.23 0.23
C ALA A 41 20.25 10.13 1.46
N ASP A 42 20.03 11.43 1.26
CA ASP A 42 19.82 12.41 2.34
C ASP A 42 18.41 12.31 2.95
N VAL A 43 17.41 11.99 2.13
CA VAL A 43 16.00 11.91 2.52
C VAL A 43 15.33 10.71 1.86
N ALA A 44 14.52 9.98 2.64
CA ALA A 44 13.73 8.85 2.15
C ALA A 44 12.25 8.98 2.53
N LEU A 45 11.35 8.83 1.55
CA LEU A 45 9.91 8.72 1.78
C LEU A 45 9.54 7.25 2.02
N ARG A 46 8.94 6.94 3.18
CA ARG A 46 8.55 5.59 3.56
C ARG A 46 7.19 5.54 4.26
N SER A 47 6.55 4.38 4.21
CA SER A 47 5.44 4.04 5.10
C SER A 47 6.00 3.43 6.39
N GLY A 48 5.47 3.85 7.54
CA GLY A 48 5.90 3.37 8.86
C GLY A 48 7.04 4.19 9.48
N GLU A 49 7.30 3.91 10.75
CA GLU A 49 8.30 4.61 11.55
C GLU A 49 9.73 4.14 11.22
N PRO A 50 10.75 5.01 11.33
CA PRO A 50 12.13 4.56 11.25
C PRO A 50 12.43 3.56 12.36
N VAL A 51 12.98 2.40 12.00
CA VAL A 51 13.42 1.37 12.96
C VAL A 51 14.88 1.55 13.40
N ASP A 52 15.61 2.47 12.76
CA ASP A 52 17.01 2.77 13.04
C ASP A 52 17.08 4.10 13.81
N GLU A 53 17.67 4.08 15.00
CA GLU A 53 17.76 5.22 15.91
C GLU A 53 18.56 6.41 15.33
N ARG A 54 19.36 6.17 14.29
CA ARG A 54 20.13 7.23 13.60
C ARG A 54 19.28 8.03 12.62
N LEU A 55 18.06 7.59 12.34
CA LEU A 55 17.15 8.25 11.41
C LEU A 55 16.14 9.12 12.16
N VAL A 56 16.03 10.37 11.76
CA VAL A 56 14.95 11.25 12.23
C VAL A 56 13.75 11.13 11.29
N GLY A 57 12.60 10.70 11.83
CA GLY A 57 11.34 10.60 11.10
C GLY A 57 10.43 11.81 11.31
N ARG A 58 9.82 12.31 10.24
CA ARG A 58 8.72 13.28 10.31
C ARG A 58 7.49 12.72 9.61
N LYS A 59 6.35 12.69 10.31
CA LYS A 59 5.06 12.37 9.68
C LYS A 59 4.68 13.47 8.69
N ILE A 60 4.43 13.11 7.44
CA ILE A 60 4.03 14.04 6.36
C ILE A 60 2.58 13.84 5.91
N CYS A 61 2.03 12.63 6.04
CA CYS A 61 0.64 12.31 5.72
C CYS A 61 0.22 10.99 6.36
N ASP A 62 -1.09 10.71 6.32
CA ASP A 62 -1.66 9.41 6.62
C ASP A 62 -1.87 8.60 5.34
N SER A 63 -1.64 7.29 5.43
CA SER A 63 -2.00 6.34 4.37
C SER A 63 -3.40 5.81 4.65
N VAL A 64 -4.36 6.21 3.82
CA VAL A 64 -5.74 5.73 3.90
C VAL A 64 -5.85 4.39 3.16
N TRP A 65 -6.48 3.42 3.81
CA TRP A 65 -6.73 2.08 3.28
C TRP A 65 -8.22 1.79 3.32
N ALA A 66 -8.70 1.06 2.32
CA ALA A 66 -10.05 0.54 2.26
C ALA A 66 -10.05 -0.89 1.73
N ILE A 67 -11.17 -1.59 1.88
CA ILE A 67 -11.38 -2.87 1.22
C ILE A 67 -11.89 -2.59 -0.19
N TYR A 68 -11.42 -3.38 -1.15
CA TYR A 68 -11.79 -3.28 -2.55
C TYR A 68 -12.17 -4.67 -3.08
N ALA A 69 -13.12 -4.66 -4.00
CA ALA A 69 -13.59 -5.79 -4.77
C ALA A 69 -13.73 -5.35 -6.24
N SER A 70 -13.63 -6.27 -7.20
CA SER A 70 -14.00 -5.92 -8.58
C SER A 70 -15.51 -5.76 -8.71
N SER A 71 -15.93 -4.99 -9.72
CA SER A 71 -17.36 -4.85 -10.05
C SER A 71 -18.02 -6.20 -10.33
N THR A 72 -17.32 -7.12 -11.01
CA THR A 72 -17.78 -8.49 -11.25
C THR A 72 -18.00 -9.25 -9.94
N TYR A 73 -17.04 -9.17 -9.01
CA TYR A 73 -17.16 -9.85 -7.72
C TYR A 73 -18.38 -9.37 -6.93
N VAL A 74 -18.61 -8.05 -6.91
CA VAL A 74 -19.78 -7.43 -6.26
C VAL A 74 -21.10 -7.79 -6.96
N GLN A 75 -21.12 -7.91 -8.29
CA GLN A 75 -22.32 -8.36 -9.01
C GLN A 75 -22.71 -9.79 -8.64
N GLU A 76 -21.73 -10.66 -8.43
CA GLU A 76 -21.97 -12.06 -8.07
C GLU A 76 -22.33 -12.24 -6.59
N HIS A 77 -21.72 -11.47 -5.69
CA HIS A 77 -21.82 -11.68 -4.25
C HIS A 77 -22.65 -10.62 -3.51
N GLY A 78 -23.08 -9.57 -4.22
CA GLY A 78 -23.78 -8.42 -3.65
C GLY A 78 -22.85 -7.40 -2.98
N PRO A 79 -23.40 -6.24 -2.56
CA PRO A 79 -22.68 -5.28 -1.75
C PRO A 79 -22.36 -5.88 -0.37
N MET A 80 -21.26 -5.44 0.23
CA MET A 80 -20.72 -6.05 1.43
C MET A 80 -20.23 -5.01 2.44
N SER A 81 -20.27 -5.37 3.72
CA SER A 81 -19.74 -4.56 4.82
C SER A 81 -18.52 -5.23 5.46
N ILE A 82 -17.83 -4.52 6.35
CA ILE A 82 -16.74 -5.10 7.16
C ILE A 82 -17.22 -6.35 7.92
N ALA A 83 -18.45 -6.35 8.42
CA ALA A 83 -19.03 -7.47 9.16
C ALA A 83 -19.26 -8.72 8.28
N ASP A 84 -19.40 -8.53 6.97
CA ASP A 84 -19.63 -9.62 6.02
C ASP A 84 -18.32 -10.25 5.53
N LEU A 85 -17.18 -9.59 5.69
CA LEU A 85 -15.88 -10.02 5.14
C LEU A 85 -15.50 -11.46 5.49
N ALA A 86 -15.93 -11.97 6.65
CA ALA A 86 -15.70 -13.36 7.04
C ALA A 86 -16.34 -14.40 6.09
N LYS A 87 -17.35 -13.99 5.31
CA LYS A 87 -18.09 -14.81 4.35
C LYS A 87 -17.52 -14.72 2.94
N HIS A 88 -16.59 -13.80 2.69
CA HIS A 88 -16.04 -13.54 1.36
C HIS A 88 -14.63 -14.11 1.20
N ALA A 89 -14.25 -14.27 -0.06
CA ALA A 89 -12.93 -14.74 -0.45
C ALA A 89 -11.92 -13.63 -0.18
N MET A 90 -11.17 -13.72 0.92
CA MET A 90 -10.18 -12.70 1.27
C MET A 90 -8.87 -12.93 0.51
N ILE A 91 -8.28 -11.85 0.02
CA ILE A 91 -6.92 -11.83 -0.48
C ILE A 91 -6.06 -11.23 0.63
N GLY A 92 -5.31 -12.09 1.30
CA GLY A 92 -4.49 -11.77 2.45
C GLY A 92 -3.07 -11.38 2.10
N PHE A 93 -2.26 -11.21 3.14
CA PHE A 93 -0.85 -10.88 3.04
C PHE A 93 0.03 -11.99 3.61
N ASP A 94 1.20 -12.19 3.01
CA ASP A 94 2.22 -13.14 3.45
C ASP A 94 3.62 -12.51 3.57
N GLY A 95 4.58 -13.26 4.11
CA GLY A 95 5.96 -12.83 4.29
C GLY A 95 6.08 -11.53 5.10
N ILE A 96 6.88 -10.59 4.59
CA ILE A 96 7.09 -9.30 5.26
C ILE A 96 5.80 -8.47 5.41
N MET A 97 4.83 -8.66 4.51
CA MET A 97 3.56 -7.94 4.54
C MET A 97 2.66 -8.39 5.69
N GLN A 98 2.89 -9.56 6.29
CA GLN A 98 2.17 -9.99 7.49
C GLN A 98 2.33 -9.03 8.68
N ASN A 99 3.43 -8.28 8.73
CA ASN A 99 3.70 -7.32 9.80
C ASN A 99 3.16 -5.91 9.49
N HIS A 100 2.71 -5.69 8.26
CA HIS A 100 2.12 -4.42 7.85
C HIS A 100 0.88 -4.10 8.73
N ARG A 101 0.68 -2.83 9.06
CA ARG A 101 -0.39 -2.39 9.98
C ARG A 101 -1.78 -2.88 9.53
N VAL A 102 -2.04 -2.87 8.22
CA VAL A 102 -3.32 -3.34 7.65
C VAL A 102 -3.53 -4.85 7.84
N ALA A 103 -2.48 -5.67 7.70
CA ALA A 103 -2.57 -7.12 7.84
C ALA A 103 -2.85 -7.48 9.30
N ARG A 104 -2.20 -6.78 10.24
CA ARG A 104 -2.48 -6.91 11.67
C ARG A 104 -3.90 -6.46 12.03
N TRP A 105 -4.36 -5.34 11.47
CA TRP A 105 -5.73 -4.87 11.67
C TRP A 105 -6.77 -5.86 11.16
N LEU A 106 -6.60 -6.41 9.95
CA LEU A 106 -7.52 -7.39 9.37
C LEU A 106 -7.71 -8.63 10.25
N ARG A 107 -6.63 -9.14 10.88
CA ARG A 107 -6.72 -10.29 11.80
C ARG A 107 -7.55 -10.00 13.04
N VAL A 108 -7.61 -8.75 13.49
CA VAL A 108 -8.41 -8.34 14.65
C VAL A 108 -9.83 -8.00 14.22
N ALA A 109 -10.00 -7.31 13.10
CA ALA A 109 -11.30 -6.88 12.60
C ALA A 109 -12.15 -8.06 12.07
N VAL A 110 -11.50 -9.06 11.46
CA VAL A 110 -12.17 -10.22 10.85
C VAL A 110 -11.38 -11.50 11.18
N PRO A 111 -11.37 -11.95 12.45
CA PRO A 111 -10.52 -13.07 12.89
C PRO A 111 -10.86 -14.41 12.21
N SER A 112 -12.10 -14.55 11.73
CA SER A 112 -12.58 -15.74 11.02
C SER A 112 -12.42 -15.66 9.50
N ALA A 113 -11.79 -14.60 8.98
CA ALA A 113 -11.49 -14.46 7.55
C ALA A 113 -10.64 -15.64 7.06
N ARG A 114 -11.02 -16.18 5.89
CA ARG A 114 -10.24 -17.21 5.20
C ARG A 114 -9.61 -16.61 3.95
N ASP A 115 -8.29 -16.62 3.92
CA ASP A 115 -7.54 -16.14 2.77
C ASP A 115 -7.55 -17.22 1.66
N VAL A 116 -8.15 -16.90 0.51
CA VAL A 116 -8.13 -17.76 -0.70
C VAL A 116 -6.86 -17.55 -1.52
N ASN A 117 -6.20 -16.42 -1.30
CA ASN A 117 -4.92 -16.05 -1.89
C ASN A 117 -4.12 -15.23 -0.87
N ARG A 118 -2.79 -15.30 -0.91
CA ARG A 118 -1.93 -14.46 -0.08
C ARG A 118 -0.81 -13.87 -0.91
N ASN A 119 -0.59 -12.57 -0.76
CA ASN A 119 0.41 -11.84 -1.52
C ASN A 119 1.58 -11.40 -0.65
N THR A 120 2.79 -11.49 -1.20
CA THR A 120 4.01 -11.00 -0.52
C THR A 120 4.29 -9.54 -0.84
N SER A 121 3.60 -8.99 -1.85
CA SER A 121 3.71 -7.60 -2.28
C SER A 121 2.35 -6.95 -2.48
N MET A 122 2.24 -5.66 -2.14
CA MET A 122 1.04 -4.88 -2.45
C MET A 122 0.76 -4.81 -3.96
N LEU A 123 1.79 -4.89 -4.80
CA LEU A 123 1.65 -4.82 -6.26
C LEU A 123 0.88 -6.02 -6.84
N GLU A 124 0.91 -7.17 -6.15
CA GLU A 124 0.19 -8.39 -6.55
C GLU A 124 -1.30 -8.34 -6.17
N THR A 125 -1.66 -7.45 -5.24
CA THR A 125 -3.01 -7.40 -4.65
C THR A 125 -4.03 -6.83 -5.62
N LEU A 126 -3.69 -5.75 -6.31
CA LEU A 126 -4.57 -5.10 -7.27
C LEU A 126 -4.96 -5.99 -8.46
N PRO A 127 -4.01 -6.66 -9.15
CA PRO A 127 -4.36 -7.61 -10.21
C PRO A 127 -5.27 -8.75 -9.73
N ALA A 128 -5.06 -9.28 -8.52
CA ALA A 128 -5.89 -10.34 -7.97
C ALA A 128 -7.33 -9.88 -7.69
N VAL A 129 -7.50 -8.67 -7.14
CA VAL A 129 -8.83 -8.06 -6.95
C VAL A 129 -9.50 -7.84 -8.31
N ASN A 130 -8.80 -7.25 -9.28
CA ASN A 130 -9.34 -6.98 -10.62
C ASN A 130 -9.76 -8.24 -11.37
N ALA A 131 -9.06 -9.36 -11.16
CA ALA A 131 -9.42 -10.66 -11.71
C ALA A 131 -10.66 -11.29 -11.04
N GLY A 132 -11.22 -10.67 -9.99
CA GLY A 132 -12.39 -11.18 -9.27
C GLY A 132 -12.09 -12.37 -8.35
N ILE A 133 -10.82 -12.58 -7.98
CA ILE A 133 -10.43 -13.69 -7.08
C ILE A 133 -11.03 -13.51 -5.68
N GLY A 134 -11.26 -12.26 -5.28
CA GLY A 134 -11.75 -11.94 -3.95
C GLY A 134 -11.63 -10.45 -3.61
N VAL A 135 -11.68 -10.17 -2.32
CA VAL A 135 -11.61 -8.81 -1.76
C VAL A 135 -10.33 -8.61 -0.98
N ALA A 136 -9.76 -7.40 -1.04
CA ALA A 136 -8.49 -7.11 -0.41
C ALA A 136 -8.46 -5.71 0.19
N ALA A 137 -7.71 -5.56 1.29
CA ALA A 137 -7.35 -4.23 1.77
C ALA A 137 -6.25 -3.65 0.88
N THR A 138 -6.44 -2.41 0.42
CA THR A 138 -5.41 -1.71 -0.35
C THR A 138 -5.34 -0.23 0.04
N ALA A 139 -4.21 0.41 -0.25
CA ALA A 139 -4.10 1.85 -0.10
C ALA A 139 -4.99 2.56 -1.14
N CYS A 140 -5.83 3.50 -0.70
CA CYS A 140 -6.63 4.35 -1.58
C CYS A 140 -5.73 5.17 -2.52
N THR A 141 -4.48 5.41 -2.10
CA THR A 141 -3.41 6.02 -2.90
C THR A 141 -2.87 5.13 -4.04
N ALA A 142 -3.40 3.94 -4.24
CA ALA A 142 -3.05 3.07 -5.35
C ALA A 142 -4.18 2.90 -6.39
N GLN A 143 -5.38 3.43 -6.14
CA GLN A 143 -6.58 3.05 -6.88
C GLN A 143 -7.36 4.21 -7.52
N ASN A 144 -8.08 3.91 -8.62
CA ASN A 144 -9.14 4.70 -9.28
C ASN A 144 -10.50 3.95 -9.21
N TYR A 145 -10.75 3.17 -8.15
CA TYR A 145 -11.92 2.30 -8.02
C TYR A 145 -12.76 2.67 -6.79
N ASP A 146 -14.02 2.23 -6.77
CA ASP A 146 -14.95 2.46 -5.66
C ASP A 146 -14.55 1.58 -4.46
N ALA A 147 -14.40 2.21 -3.30
CA ALA A 147 -14.20 1.52 -2.02
C ALA A 147 -15.54 0.99 -1.51
N ILE A 148 -15.51 -0.16 -0.82
CA ILE A 148 -16.69 -0.71 -0.13
C ILE A 148 -16.80 -0.20 1.32
#